data_AF-A0AAU5JW39-F1
#
_entry.id   AF-A0AAU5JW39-F1
#
_cell.length_a   1.000
_cell.length_b   1.000
_cell.length_c   1.000
_cell.angle_alpha   90.00
_cell.angle_beta   90.00
_cell.angle_gamma   90.00
#
_symmetry.space_group_name_H-M   'P 1'
#
loop_
_entity.id
_entity.type
_entity.pdbx_description
1 polymer ?
#
loop_
_entity_poly.entity_id
_entity_poly.type
_entity_poly.pdbx_seq_one_letter_code
_entity_poly.pdbx_strand_id
1 'polypeptide(L)' 'MIQDASTSLTPLESAASIALLREGQDDLAETAIGINGRSRAEEDVMRIAVELHALGLPDDAGAILRAALARTPAQT' A
#
# COMPACT_ATOMS: atom_id res chain seq x y z
N MET A 1 18.51 22.42 -7.30
CA MET A 1 17.14 21.88 -7.30
C MET A 1 17.29 20.37 -7.33
N ILE A 2 17.39 19.74 -6.16
CA ILE A 2 17.42 18.28 -6.06
C ILE A 2 15.97 17.85 -6.27
N GLN A 3 15.67 17.26 -7.42
CA GLN A 3 14.42 16.56 -7.58
C GLN A 3 14.54 15.31 -6.72
N ASP A 4 13.99 15.35 -5.51
CA ASP A 4 13.75 14.16 -4.69
C ASP A 4 12.69 13.29 -5.38
N ALA A 5 13.05 12.71 -6.51
CA ALA A 5 12.40 11.51 -7.00
C ALA A 5 12.92 10.38 -6.12
N SER A 6 12.46 10.31 -4.87
CA SER A 6 12.41 9.02 -4.18
C SER A 6 11.52 8.15 -5.05
N THR A 7 12.13 7.36 -5.95
CA THR A 7 11.41 6.50 -6.88
C THR A 7 10.52 5.60 -6.05
N SER A 8 9.23 5.95 -5.96
CA SER A 8 8.28 5.16 -5.21
C SER A 8 8.24 3.78 -5.84
N LEU A 9 8.31 2.73 -5.01
CA LEU A 9 8.18 1.36 -5.46
C LEU A 9 7.00 1.23 -6.43
N THR A 10 7.14 0.45 -7.49
CA THR A 10 6.00 0.09 -8.33
C THR A 10 4.93 -0.62 -7.49
N PRO A 11 3.67 -0.69 -7.93
CA PRO A 11 2.62 -1.42 -7.20
C PRO A 11 3.02 -2.86 -6.82
N LEU A 12 3.68 -3.57 -7.74
CA LEU A 12 4.18 -4.92 -7.48
C LEU A 12 5.28 -4.93 -6.42
N GLU A 13 6.27 -4.03 -6.50
CA GLU A 13 7.33 -3.93 -5.50
C GLU A 13 6.79 -3.52 -4.12
N SER A 14 5.76 -2.68 -4.08
CA SER A 14 5.04 -2.35 -2.83
C SER A 14 4.35 -3.58 -2.23
N ALA A 15 3.63 -4.36 -3.04
CA ALA A 15 2.97 -5.57 -2.55
C ALA A 15 3.98 -6.62 -2.07
N ALA A 16 5.07 -6.83 -2.84
CA ALA A 16 6.14 -7.73 -2.46
C ALA A 16 6.85 -7.30 -1.17
N SER A 17 7.10 -5.99 -0.99
CA SER A 17 7.71 -5.49 0.25
C SER A 17 6.80 -5.67 1.47
N ILE A 18 5.49 -5.45 1.34
CA ILE A 18 4.52 -5.75 2.40
C ILE A 18 4.52 -7.25 2.72
N ALA A 19 4.54 -8.12 1.70
CA ALA A 19 4.58 -9.57 1.90
C ALA A 19 5.84 -10.03 2.65
N LEU A 20 7.01 -9.47 2.31
CA LEU A 20 8.26 -9.75 3.02
C LEU A 20 8.22 -9.27 4.47
N LEU A 21 7.65 -8.09 4.73
CA LEU A 21 7.50 -7.59 6.10
C LEU A 21 6.57 -8.47 6.93
N ARG A 22 5.55 -9.07 6.31
CA ARG A 22 4.60 -9.97 6.98
C ARG A 22 5.26 -11.27 7.49
N GLU A 23 6.46 -11.61 7.05
CA GLU A 23 7.20 -12.80 7.52
C GLU A 23 7.83 -12.63 8.92
N GLY A 24 7.73 -11.46 9.55
CA GLY A 24 8.21 -11.27 10.93
C GLY A 24 8.31 -9.84 11.43
N GLN A 25 7.75 -8.87 10.69
CA GLN A 25 7.76 -7.44 10.99
C GLN A 25 6.35 -6.86 10.80
N ASP A 26 5.36 -7.43 11.51
CA ASP A 26 3.94 -7.10 11.34
C ASP A 26 3.63 -5.60 11.46
N ASP A 27 4.21 -4.92 12.45
CA ASP A 27 4.02 -3.48 12.67
C ASP A 27 4.53 -2.65 11.48
N LEU A 28 5.63 -3.09 10.84
CA LEU A 28 6.16 -2.44 9.65
C LEU A 28 5.29 -2.72 8.43
N ALA A 29 4.73 -3.93 8.30
CA ALA A 29 3.77 -4.26 7.25
C ALA A 29 2.51 -3.38 7.38
N GLU A 30 1.97 -3.22 8.59
CA GLU A 30 0.82 -2.34 8.86
C GLU A 30 1.14 -0.87 8.53
N THR A 31 2.34 -0.41 8.91
CA THR A 31 2.82 0.94 8.57
C THR A 31 2.93 1.12 7.06
N ALA A 32 3.50 0.15 6.33
CA ALA A 32 3.62 0.18 4.89
C ALA A 32 2.24 0.20 4.20
N ILE A 33 1.29 -0.60 4.68
CA ILE A 33 -0.11 -0.59 4.20
C ILE A 33 -0.72 0.81 4.40
N GLY A 34 -0.54 1.41 5.58
CA GLY A 34 -1.06 2.74 5.89
C GLY A 34 -0.49 3.83 4.96
N ILE A 35 0.83 3.82 4.73
CA ILE A 35 1.50 4.79 3.84
C ILE A 35 1.04 4.59 2.39
N ASN A 36 1.10 3.36 1.87
CA ASN A 36 0.73 3.10 0.49
C ASN A 36 -0.77 3.37 0.24
N GLY A 37 -1.65 3.02 1.17
CA GLY A 37 -3.09 3.26 1.04
C GLY A 37 -3.47 4.74 1.10
N ARG A 38 -2.84 5.54 1.98
CA ARG A 38 -3.22 6.95 2.16
C ARG A 38 -2.51 7.91 1.20
N SER A 39 -1.32 7.57 0.73
CA SER A 39 -0.46 8.52 0.01
C SER A 39 -0.40 8.31 -1.50
N ARG A 40 -0.88 7.17 -2.03
CA ARG A 40 -0.82 6.85 -3.47
C ARG A 40 -2.09 7.20 -4.23
N ALA A 41 -1.97 7.33 -5.54
CA ALA A 41 -3.14 7.42 -6.43
C ALA A 41 -4.04 6.19 -6.29
N GLU A 42 -5.35 6.35 -6.53
CA GLU A 42 -6.32 5.25 -6.37
C GLU A 42 -6.00 4.05 -7.28
N GLU A 43 -5.56 4.29 -8.51
CA GLU A 43 -5.15 3.25 -9.44
C GLU A 43 -3.98 2.41 -8.88
N ASP A 44 -3.00 3.05 -8.25
CA ASP A 44 -1.86 2.35 -7.65
C ASP A 44 -2.29 1.55 -6.42
N VAL A 45 -3.19 2.08 -5.59
CA VAL A 45 -3.73 1.33 -4.44
C VAL A 45 -4.48 0.10 -4.91
N MET A 46 -5.32 0.23 -5.94
CA MET A 46 -6.04 -0.92 -6.51
C MET A 46 -5.07 -1.96 -7.07
N ARG A 47 -4.02 -1.55 -7.78
CA ARG A 47 -2.98 -2.47 -8.26
C ARG A 47 -2.26 -3.18 -7.12
N ILE A 48 -1.83 -2.45 -6.08
CA ILE A 48 -1.20 -3.06 -4.90
C ILE A 48 -2.13 -4.08 -4.23
N ALA A 49 -3.42 -3.75 -4.09
CA ALA A 49 -4.40 -4.67 -3.50
C ALA A 49 -4.57 -5.96 -4.32
N VAL A 50 -4.57 -5.86 -5.67
CA VAL A 50 -4.61 -7.03 -6.56
C VAL A 50 -3.36 -7.89 -6.37
N GLU A 51 -2.19 -7.29 -6.33
CA GLU A 51 -0.93 -8.03 -6.15
C GLU A 51 -0.84 -8.68 -4.76
N LEU A 52 -1.26 -7.99 -3.69
CA LEU A 52 -1.34 -8.57 -2.34
C LEU A 52 -2.28 -9.78 -2.31
N HIS A 53 -3.43 -9.69 -2.97
CA HIS A 53 -4.34 -10.81 -3.08
C HIS A 53 -3.71 -11.99 -3.85
N ALA A 54 -3.02 -11.72 -4.96
CA ALA A 54 -2.30 -12.73 -5.73
C ALA A 54 -1.16 -13.40 -4.95
N LEU A 55 -0.54 -12.66 -4.02
CA LEU A 55 0.49 -13.18 -3.10
C LEU A 55 -0.09 -13.96 -1.91
N GLY A 56 -1.42 -14.14 -1.82
CA GLY A 56 -2.05 -14.88 -0.73
C GLY A 56 -2.29 -14.07 0.54
N LEU A 57 -2.30 -12.73 0.44
CA LEU A 57 -2.51 -11.80 1.54
C LEU A 57 -3.84 -11.02 1.38
N PRO A 58 -5.01 -11.69 1.37
CA PRO A 58 -6.30 -11.04 1.14
C PRO A 58 -6.66 -10.02 2.23
N ASP A 59 -6.24 -10.24 3.47
CA ASP A 59 -6.51 -9.33 4.58
C ASP A 59 -5.77 -8.00 4.41
N ASP A 60 -4.51 -8.06 3.99
CA ASP A 60 -3.68 -6.90 3.68
C ASP A 60 -4.19 -6.16 2.43
N ALA A 61 -4.65 -6.91 1.41
CA ALA A 61 -5.34 -6.33 0.26
C ALA A 61 -6.62 -5.55 0.67
N GLY A 62 -7.39 -6.08 1.61
CA GLY A 62 -8.52 -5.35 2.19
C GLY A 62 -8.09 -4.14 3.02
N ALA A 63 -7.01 -4.27 3.78
CA ALA A 63 -6.51 -3.22 4.65
C ALA A 63 -6.03 -1.99 3.87
N ILE A 64 -5.31 -2.18 2.76
CA ILE A 64 -4.84 -1.07 1.94
C ILE A 64 -5.99 -0.30 1.28
N LEU A 65 -7.05 -1.00 0.85
CA LEU A 65 -8.26 -0.37 0.32
C LEU A 65 -8.99 0.44 1.40
N ARG A 66 -9.13 -0.10 2.61
CA ARG A 66 -9.71 0.64 3.74
C ARG A 66 -8.90 1.88 4.10
N ALA A 67 -7.57 1.79 4.06
CA ALA A 67 -6.68 2.92 4.31
C ALA A 67 -6.87 4.02 3.24
N ALA A 68 -7.07 3.66 1.97
CA ALA A 68 -7.39 4.63 0.92
C ALA A 68 -8.76 5.27 1.10
N LEU A 69 -9.79 4.52 1.49
CA LEU A 69 -11.12 5.08 1.76
C LEU A 69 -11.11 6.05 2.94
N ALA A 70 -10.27 5.80 3.95
CA ALA A 70 -10.09 6.69 5.10
C ALA A 70 -9.34 7.99 4.75
N ARG A 71 -8.71 8.09 3.57
CA ARG A 71 -8.10 9.32 3.07
C ARG A 71 -9.16 10.39 2.78
N THR A 72 -10.35 9.98 2.34
CA THR A 72 -11.39 10.88 1.85
C THR A 72 -11.85 11.82 2.97
N PRO A 73 -11.48 13.12 2.92
CA PRO A 73 -12.15 14.10 3.75
C PRO A 73 -13.59 14.23 3.24
N ALA A 74 -14.54 14.38 4.16
CA ALA A 74 -15.89 14.77 3.79
C ALA A 74 -15.87 16.06 2.95
N GLN A 75 -16.45 15.97 1.74
CA GLN A 75 -17.10 17.02 0.95
C GLN A 75 -16.38 18.37 0.74
N THR A 76 -16.20 18.73 -0.53
CA THR A 76 -16.66 20.02 -1.10
C THR A 76 -17.09 19.79 -2.54
#